data_AF-A0A7X7I8S2-F1
#
_entry.id   AF-A0A7X7I8S2-F1
#
_cell.length_a   1.000
_cell.length_b   1.000
_cell.length_c   1.000
_cell.angle_alpha   90.00
_cell.angle_beta   90.00
_cell.angle_gamma   90.00
#
_symmetry.space_group_name_H-M   'P 1'
#
loop_
_entity.id
_entity.type
_entity.pdbx_description
1 polymer ?
#
loop_
_entity_poly.entity_id
_entity_poly.type
_entity_poly.pdbx_seq_one_letter_code
_entity_poly.pdbx_strand_id
1 'polypeptide(L)'
;MIFNAITDLFFTTEPDGTRNLLREGQNPESVHFVGHVMIDNLYNQLKKMENQVDSLVSQTVMALKKSLPEKYLCLTMHRPSNVDDKEVLSNLLIAINEVASEAPVIFPCHPRTRKNIERFGLSHLFGGSSQTKSKISSGIILTEPLGYNDFLYLWKDAAGVLTDSGGLQEETRLILVIIFYFVFLPVIIL
;
A
#
# COMPACT_ATOMS: atom_id res chain seq x y z
N MET A 1 -23.18 -9.89 -5.07
CA MET A 1 -24.20 -10.60 -5.86
C MET A 1 -24.73 -9.88 -7.10
N ILE A 2 -24.71 -8.53 -7.21
CA ILE A 2 -25.24 -7.85 -8.42
C ILE A 2 -24.35 -8.03 -9.66
N PHE A 3 -23.02 -8.07 -9.51
CA PHE A 3 -22.09 -8.19 -10.65
C PHE A 3 -22.10 -9.58 -11.34
N ASN A 4 -22.42 -10.65 -10.61
CA ASN A 4 -22.40 -12.00 -11.15
C ASN A 4 -23.56 -12.29 -12.12
N ALA A 5 -24.63 -11.47 -12.09
CA ALA A 5 -25.81 -11.68 -12.92
C ALA A 5 -25.65 -11.22 -14.39
N ILE A 6 -24.56 -10.51 -14.72
CA ILE A 6 -24.31 -9.92 -16.04
C ILE A 6 -22.97 -10.35 -16.66
N THR A 7 -22.32 -11.36 -16.09
CA THR A 7 -20.98 -11.81 -16.49
C THR A 7 -21.06 -13.19 -17.12
N ASP A 8 -20.54 -13.34 -18.34
CA ASP A 8 -20.52 -14.62 -19.07
C ASP A 8 -19.28 -15.49 -18.75
N LEU A 9 -18.19 -14.86 -18.30
CA LEU A 9 -16.91 -15.50 -17.98
C LEU A 9 -16.35 -14.97 -16.66
N PHE A 10 -16.04 -15.88 -15.74
CA PHE A 10 -15.48 -15.57 -14.42
C PHE A 10 -14.02 -16.03 -14.34
N PHE A 11 -13.10 -15.07 -14.28
CA PHE A 11 -11.69 -15.34 -14.04
C PHE A 11 -11.39 -15.19 -12.55
N THR A 12 -11.05 -16.29 -11.88
CA THR A 12 -10.76 -16.31 -10.45
C THR A 12 -9.25 -16.35 -10.21
N THR A 13 -8.84 -15.66 -9.14
CA THR A 13 -7.43 -15.52 -8.76
C THR A 13 -7.03 -16.41 -7.58
N GLU A 14 -8.01 -16.94 -6.84
CA GLU A 14 -7.80 -17.86 -5.71
C GLU A 14 -8.80 -19.04 -5.74
N PRO A 15 -8.45 -20.20 -5.18
CA PRO A 15 -9.34 -21.36 -5.15
C PRO A 15 -10.67 -21.12 -4.41
N ASP A 16 -10.68 -20.25 -3.39
CA ASP A 16 -11.89 -19.88 -2.66
C ASP A 16 -12.88 -19.10 -3.52
N GLY A 17 -12.40 -18.21 -4.39
CA GLY A 17 -13.22 -17.50 -5.36
C GLY A 17 -13.97 -18.46 -6.28
N THR A 18 -13.27 -19.48 -6.80
CA THR A 18 -13.88 -20.55 -7.60
C THR A 18 -14.95 -21.29 -6.79
N ARG A 19 -14.64 -21.71 -5.55
CA ARG A 19 -15.59 -22.41 -4.69
C ARG A 19 -16.84 -21.57 -4.42
N ASN A 20 -16.68 -20.28 -4.17
CA ASN A 20 -17.78 -19.37 -3.86
C ASN A 20 -18.71 -19.21 -5.07
N LEU A 21 -18.17 -18.98 -6.27
CA LEU A 21 -18.98 -18.87 -7.49
C LEU A 21 -19.76 -20.16 -7.79
N LEU A 22 -19.13 -21.32 -7.62
CA LEU A 22 -19.81 -22.61 -7.78
C LEU A 22 -20.92 -22.81 -6.75
N ARG A 23 -20.70 -22.40 -5.49
CA ARG A 23 -21.73 -22.42 -4.44
C ARG A 23 -22.88 -21.46 -4.70
N GLU A 24 -22.62 -20.35 -5.37
CA GLU A 24 -23.64 -19.38 -5.81
C GLU A 24 -24.41 -19.85 -7.07
N GLY A 25 -24.09 -21.03 -7.62
CA GLY A 25 -24.81 -21.64 -8.74
C GLY A 25 -24.32 -21.19 -10.12
N GLN A 26 -23.12 -20.61 -10.22
CA GLN A 26 -22.54 -20.25 -11.52
C GLN A 26 -22.17 -21.49 -12.34
N ASN A 27 -22.29 -21.40 -13.67
CA ASN A 27 -21.95 -22.50 -14.58
C ASN A 27 -20.44 -22.84 -14.45
N PRO A 28 -20.06 -24.08 -14.10
CA PRO A 28 -18.65 -24.47 -13.99
C PRO A 28 -17.81 -24.19 -15.25
N GLU A 29 -18.40 -24.29 -16.44
CA GLU A 29 -17.69 -24.04 -17.70
C GLU A 29 -17.32 -22.56 -17.91
N SER A 30 -18.03 -21.65 -17.21
CA SER A 30 -17.76 -20.22 -17.23
C SER A 30 -16.76 -19.77 -16.17
N VAL A 31 -16.34 -20.66 -15.25
CA VAL A 31 -15.45 -20.31 -14.14
C VAL A 31 -14.04 -20.83 -14.43
N HIS A 32 -13.09 -19.92 -14.61
CA HIS A 32 -11.72 -20.21 -14.96
C HIS A 32 -10.78 -19.71 -13.86
N PHE A 33 -10.07 -20.64 -13.22
CA PHE A 33 -8.99 -20.29 -12.31
C PHE A 33 -7.72 -19.97 -13.11
N VAL A 34 -7.30 -18.71 -13.09
CA VAL A 34 -6.19 -18.20 -13.92
C VAL A 34 -5.01 -17.65 -13.12
N GLY A 35 -5.11 -17.66 -11.79
CA GLY A 35 -4.11 -17.02 -10.94
C GLY A 35 -4.23 -15.50 -10.96
N HIS A 36 -3.19 -14.80 -10.51
CA HIS A 36 -3.30 -13.38 -10.16
C HIS A 36 -2.35 -12.50 -10.98
N VAL A 37 -2.90 -11.73 -11.94
CA VAL A 37 -2.13 -10.93 -12.90
C VAL A 37 -1.18 -9.91 -12.25
N MET A 38 -1.49 -9.43 -11.03
CA MET A 38 -0.59 -8.51 -10.33
C MET A 38 0.72 -9.20 -9.93
N ILE A 39 0.70 -10.51 -9.72
CA ILE A 39 1.90 -11.31 -9.41
C ILE A 39 2.80 -11.38 -10.63
N ASP A 40 2.23 -11.66 -11.80
CA ASP A 40 2.96 -11.66 -13.07
C ASP A 40 3.59 -10.30 -13.34
N ASN A 41 2.83 -9.22 -13.12
CA ASN A 41 3.34 -7.86 -13.25
C ASN A 41 4.46 -7.59 -12.25
N LEU A 42 4.32 -7.97 -10.98
CA LEU A 42 5.33 -7.78 -9.95
C LEU A 42 6.67 -8.41 -10.34
N TYR A 43 6.68 -9.71 -10.67
CA TYR A 43 7.92 -10.39 -11.09
C TYR A 43 8.51 -9.80 -12.36
N ASN A 44 7.68 -9.42 -13.32
CA ASN A 44 8.13 -8.77 -14.54
C ASN A 44 8.81 -7.41 -14.26
N GLN A 45 8.22 -6.59 -13.39
CA GLN A 45 8.82 -5.29 -13.04
C GLN A 45 10.09 -5.45 -12.20
N LEU A 46 10.13 -6.41 -11.25
CA LEU A 46 11.35 -6.71 -10.48
C LEU A 46 12.51 -7.11 -11.40
N LYS A 47 12.26 -8.02 -12.36
CA LYS A 47 13.26 -8.46 -13.34
C LYS A 47 13.75 -7.31 -14.22
N LYS A 48 12.86 -6.40 -14.62
CA LYS A 48 13.25 -5.21 -15.39
C LYS A 48 14.09 -4.25 -14.55
N MET A 49 13.75 -4.04 -13.28
CA MET A 49 14.49 -3.17 -12.37
C MET A 49 15.92 -3.62 -12.12
N GLU A 50 16.23 -4.93 -12.20
CA GLU A 50 17.61 -5.43 -12.09
C GLU A 50 18.55 -4.84 -13.15
N ASN A 51 18.03 -4.53 -14.34
CA ASN A 51 18.83 -4.11 -15.49
C ASN A 51 18.56 -2.69 -15.98
N GLN A 52 17.42 -2.09 -15.59
CA GLN A 52 16.89 -0.87 -16.21
C GLN A 52 16.36 0.16 -15.21
N VAL A 53 16.84 0.13 -13.96
CA VAL A 53 16.35 1.01 -12.88
C VAL A 53 16.31 2.48 -13.26
N ASP A 54 17.35 3.02 -13.90
CA ASP A 54 17.47 4.44 -14.26
C ASP A 54 16.39 4.90 -15.26
N SER A 55 15.80 3.97 -16.01
CA SER A 55 14.73 4.26 -16.98
C SER A 55 13.32 4.06 -16.40
N LEU A 56 13.20 3.32 -15.30
CA LEU A 56 11.92 2.92 -14.71
C LEU A 56 11.55 3.71 -13.47
N VAL A 57 12.54 4.28 -12.78
CA VAL A 57 12.39 4.97 -11.50
C VAL A 57 12.82 6.43 -11.65
N SER A 58 12.04 7.33 -11.07
CA SER A 58 12.34 8.75 -11.10
C SER A 58 13.60 9.08 -10.28
N GLN A 59 14.36 10.08 -10.74
CA GLN A 59 15.56 10.55 -10.05
C GLN A 59 15.26 11.03 -8.62
N THR A 60 14.09 11.64 -8.41
CA THR A 60 13.63 12.07 -7.09
C THR A 60 13.48 10.90 -6.13
N VAL A 61 12.88 9.80 -6.57
CA VAL A 61 12.70 8.60 -5.74
C VAL A 61 14.03 7.89 -5.50
N MET A 62 14.91 7.83 -6.50
CA MET A 62 16.26 7.30 -6.30
C MET A 62 17.07 8.12 -5.29
N ALA A 63 16.97 9.46 -5.34
CA ALA A 63 17.61 10.35 -4.38
C ALA A 63 17.02 10.20 -2.97
N LEU A 64 15.69 10.10 -2.86
CA LEU A 64 15.00 9.83 -1.60
C LEU A 64 15.49 8.52 -0.99
N LYS A 65 15.53 7.43 -1.76
CA LYS A 65 15.96 6.14 -1.24
C LYS A 65 17.41 6.16 -0.73
N LYS A 66 18.30 6.90 -1.41
CA LYS A 66 19.69 7.09 -0.98
C LYS A 66 19.84 7.88 0.32
N SER A 67 18.86 8.72 0.69
CA SER A 67 18.86 9.49 1.95
C SER A 67 18.29 8.71 3.14
N LEU A 68 17.67 7.56 2.89
CA LEU A 68 17.10 6.69 3.91
C LEU A 68 18.17 5.79 4.56
N PRO A 69 17.94 5.35 5.81
CA PRO A 69 18.75 4.33 6.44
C PRO A 69 18.41 2.95 5.83
N GLU A 70 19.16 1.93 6.22
CA GLU A 70 18.90 0.55 5.80
C GLU A 70 17.50 0.07 6.22
N LYS A 71 17.02 0.52 7.38
CA LYS A 71 15.70 0.15 7.91
C LYS A 71 14.73 1.33 7.82
N TYR A 72 13.78 1.24 6.90
CA TYR A 72 12.66 2.17 6.75
C TYR A 72 11.38 1.41 6.44
N LEU A 73 10.25 2.08 6.60
CA LEU A 73 8.93 1.52 6.32
C LEU A 73 8.27 2.27 5.17
N CYS A 74 7.31 1.63 4.52
CA CYS A 74 6.42 2.27 3.54
C CYS A 74 4.98 2.22 4.04
N LEU A 75 4.21 3.26 3.75
CA LEU A 75 2.82 3.41 4.14
C LEU A 75 1.93 3.66 2.93
N THR A 76 0.81 2.94 2.84
CA THR A 76 -0.34 3.39 2.04
C THR A 76 -1.59 3.45 2.90
N MET A 77 -2.35 4.54 2.77
CA MET A 77 -3.58 4.75 3.50
C MET A 77 -4.52 5.65 2.70
N HIS A 78 -5.66 5.10 2.29
CA HIS A 78 -6.60 5.77 1.40
C HIS A 78 -8.04 5.26 1.50
N ARG A 79 -8.32 4.20 2.27
CA ARG A 79 -9.67 3.68 2.41
C ARG A 79 -10.57 4.68 3.14
N PRO A 80 -11.80 4.92 2.64
CA PRO A 80 -12.75 5.83 3.28
C PRO A 80 -12.94 5.57 4.78
N SER A 81 -13.03 4.29 5.17
CA SER A 81 -13.19 3.87 6.57
C SER A 81 -12.06 4.32 7.49
N ASN A 82 -10.87 4.56 6.94
CA ASN A 82 -9.69 4.97 7.70
C ASN A 82 -9.45 6.49 7.63
N VAL A 83 -9.81 7.15 6.52
CA VAL A 83 -9.38 8.54 6.24
C VAL A 83 -10.48 9.59 6.28
N ASP A 84 -11.75 9.20 6.21
CA ASP A 84 -12.87 10.18 6.19
C ASP A 84 -13.37 10.57 7.58
N ASP A 85 -13.10 9.74 8.59
CA ASP A 85 -13.40 10.03 9.98
C ASP A 85 -12.20 10.66 10.68
N LYS A 86 -12.44 11.75 11.42
CA LYS A 86 -11.38 12.51 12.08
C LYS A 86 -10.71 11.73 13.20
N GLU A 87 -11.49 11.03 14.03
CA GLU A 87 -10.97 10.32 15.19
C GLU A 87 -10.16 9.11 14.74
N VAL A 88 -10.68 8.34 13.77
CA VAL A 88 -9.98 7.20 13.18
C VAL A 88 -8.66 7.65 12.54
N LEU A 89 -8.69 8.66 11.68
CA LEU A 89 -7.49 9.14 11.01
C LEU A 89 -6.46 9.70 12.00
N SER A 90 -6.92 10.45 13.02
CA SER A 90 -6.04 11.00 14.05
C SER A 90 -5.33 9.89 14.83
N ASN A 91 -6.08 8.87 15.28
CA ASN A 91 -5.51 7.77 16.05
C ASN A 91 -4.51 6.95 15.22
N LEU A 92 -4.82 6.70 13.94
CA LEU A 92 -3.90 6.04 13.03
C LEU A 92 -2.60 6.83 12.85
N LEU A 93 -2.70 8.14 12.60
CA LEU A 93 -1.52 8.98 12.41
C LEU A 93 -0.67 9.11 13.68
N ILE A 94 -1.28 9.15 14.87
CA ILE A 94 -0.56 9.13 16.15
C ILE A 94 0.24 7.84 16.29
N ALA A 95 -0.41 6.68 16.09
CA ALA A 95 0.26 5.39 16.17
C ALA A 95 1.38 5.24 15.12
N ILE A 96 1.15 5.70 13.88
CA ILE A 96 2.17 5.70 12.84
C ILE A 96 3.33 6.61 13.22
N ASN A 97 3.08 7.75 13.86
CA ASN A 97 4.12 8.67 14.28
C ASN A 97 5.00 8.10 15.41
N GLU A 98 4.43 7.29 16.30
CA GLU A 98 5.20 6.51 17.30
C GLU A 98 6.16 5.54 16.60
N VAL A 99 5.68 4.76 15.64
CA VAL A 99 6.53 3.88 14.83
C VAL A 99 7.58 4.69 14.05
N ALA A 100 7.17 5.84 13.51
CA ALA A 100 8.05 6.69 12.73
C ALA A 100 9.18 7.31 13.58
N SER A 101 9.06 7.34 14.90
CA SER A 101 10.12 7.79 15.79
C SER A 101 11.34 6.86 15.81
N GLU A 102 11.14 5.57 15.51
CA GLU A 102 12.19 4.55 15.50
C GLU A 102 12.79 4.33 14.10
N ALA A 103 11.97 4.43 13.05
CA ALA A 103 12.40 4.28 11.66
C ALA A 103 11.58 5.19 10.73
N PRO A 104 12.17 5.79 9.69
CA PRO A 104 11.42 6.66 8.80
C PRO A 104 10.33 5.90 8.05
N VAL A 105 9.16 6.53 7.94
CA VAL A 105 8.00 5.98 7.24
C VAL A 105 7.76 6.81 5.98
N ILE A 106 7.97 6.21 4.80
CA ILE A 106 7.64 6.87 3.53
C ILE A 106 6.15 6.76 3.29
N PHE A 107 5.48 7.88 3.08
CA PHE A 107 4.04 7.93 2.84
C PHE A 107 3.72 8.72 1.56
N PRO A 108 3.61 8.02 0.40
CA PRO A 108 3.00 8.56 -0.81
C PRO A 108 1.53 8.86 -0.56
N CYS A 109 1.24 10.09 -0.16
CA CYS A 109 -0.06 10.42 0.41
C CYS A 109 -1.09 10.64 -0.70
N HIS A 110 -2.13 9.80 -0.72
CA HIS A 110 -3.23 9.93 -1.66
C HIS A 110 -3.92 11.30 -1.50
N PRO A 111 -4.37 11.97 -2.59
CA PRO A 111 -4.94 13.31 -2.51
C PRO A 111 -6.14 13.42 -1.54
N ARG A 112 -6.97 12.37 -1.45
CA ARG A 112 -8.05 12.27 -0.46
C ARG A 112 -7.53 12.38 0.97
N THR A 113 -6.52 11.58 1.31
CA THR A 113 -5.95 11.52 2.65
C THR A 113 -5.29 12.84 3.01
N ARG A 114 -4.52 13.43 2.08
CA ARG A 114 -3.92 14.76 2.25
C ARG A 114 -4.96 15.84 2.54
N LYS A 115 -6.04 15.89 1.75
CA LYS A 115 -7.15 16.83 1.96
C LYS A 115 -7.78 16.68 3.33
N ASN A 116 -7.97 15.44 3.80
CA ASN A 116 -8.57 15.18 5.10
C ASN A 116 -7.62 15.52 6.27
N ILE A 117 -6.31 15.27 6.12
CA ILE A 117 -5.28 15.71 7.08
C ILE A 117 -5.36 17.23 7.29
N GLU A 118 -5.39 18.00 6.20
CA GLU A 118 -5.49 19.46 6.26
C GLU A 118 -6.83 19.91 6.86
N ARG A 119 -7.95 19.34 6.38
CA ARG A 119 -9.30 19.64 6.86
C ARG A 119 -9.46 19.41 8.36
N PHE A 120 -8.83 18.36 8.90
CA PHE A 120 -8.93 17.99 10.30
C PHE A 120 -7.87 18.65 11.21
N GLY A 121 -6.96 19.44 10.64
CA GLY A 121 -5.90 20.12 11.40
C GLY A 121 -4.79 19.19 11.88
N LEU A 122 -4.58 18.05 11.20
CA LEU A 122 -3.63 17.00 11.61
C LEU A 122 -2.22 17.23 11.05
N SER A 123 -1.98 18.31 10.30
CA SER A 123 -0.68 18.62 9.69
C SER A 123 0.46 18.75 10.71
N HIS A 124 0.15 19.10 11.97
CA HIS A 124 1.12 19.20 13.06
C HIS A 124 1.81 17.86 13.39
N LEU A 125 1.24 16.73 12.97
CA LEU A 125 1.82 15.40 13.18
C LEU A 125 3.02 15.10 12.26
N PHE A 126 3.29 15.92 11.25
CA PHE A 126 4.28 15.63 10.19
C PHE A 126 5.59 16.45 10.30
N GLY A 127 5.89 17.05 11.45
CA GLY A 127 7.04 17.96 11.64
C GLY A 127 8.29 17.37 12.30
N GLY A 128 8.28 16.08 12.66
CA GLY A 128 9.28 15.48 13.56
C GLY A 128 10.50 14.82 12.91
N SER A 129 10.71 14.95 11.60
CA SER A 129 11.81 14.23 10.95
C SER A 129 13.18 14.72 11.41
N SER A 130 13.98 13.85 12.05
CA SER A 130 15.38 14.16 12.32
C SER A 130 16.18 14.04 11.02
N GLN A 131 16.69 15.17 10.54
CA GLN A 131 17.55 15.25 9.36
C GLN A 131 18.92 15.76 9.75
N THR A 132 19.97 14.96 9.49
CA THR A 132 21.36 15.39 9.68
C THR A 132 22.08 15.41 8.34
N LYS A 133 22.43 16.62 7.87
CA LYS A 133 23.32 16.95 6.73
C LYS A 133 22.97 16.36 5.34
N SER A 134 22.11 15.35 5.25
CA SER A 134 21.55 14.74 4.03
C SER A 134 20.79 13.41 4.30
N LYS A 135 20.81 12.89 5.54
CA LYS A 135 20.15 11.62 5.90
C LYS A 135 18.92 11.84 6.77
N ILE A 136 17.87 11.09 6.46
CA ILE A 136 16.63 11.04 7.24
C ILE A 136 16.76 9.86 8.21
N SER A 137 16.57 10.09 9.51
CA SER A 137 16.69 9.01 10.52
C SER A 137 15.37 8.61 11.15
N SER A 138 14.33 9.44 11.05
CA SER A 138 13.01 9.21 11.65
C SER A 138 11.96 10.15 11.06
N GLY A 139 10.71 9.93 11.41
CA GLY A 139 9.55 10.73 11.03
C GLY A 139 8.80 10.20 9.81
N ILE A 140 7.61 10.74 9.60
CA ILE A 140 6.79 10.44 8.42
C ILE A 140 7.22 11.36 7.27
N ILE A 141 7.63 10.75 6.16
CA ILE A 141 8.06 11.44 4.95
C ILE A 141 6.90 11.45 3.97
N LEU A 142 6.17 12.56 3.91
CA LEU A 142 5.11 12.74 2.93
C LEU A 142 5.73 12.99 1.55
N THR A 143 5.29 12.21 0.56
CA THR A 143 5.59 12.47 -0.85
C THR A 143 4.30 12.74 -1.61
N GLU A 144 4.43 13.25 -2.84
CA GLU A 144 3.34 13.13 -3.81
C GLU A 144 3.01 11.65 -4.09
N PRO A 145 1.80 11.34 -4.58
CA PRO A 145 1.48 10.00 -5.08
C PRO A 145 2.55 9.53 -6.07
N LEU A 146 3.09 8.33 -5.83
CA LEU A 146 4.12 7.74 -6.66
C LEU A 146 3.50 6.79 -7.68
N GLY A 147 4.12 6.71 -8.87
CA GLY A 147 3.82 5.67 -9.84
C GLY A 147 4.20 4.28 -9.31
N TYR A 148 3.65 3.23 -9.93
CA TYR A 148 3.87 1.85 -9.48
C TYR A 148 5.36 1.50 -9.37
N ASN A 149 6.16 1.76 -10.39
CA ASN A 149 7.60 1.43 -10.38
C ASN A 149 8.38 2.23 -9.33
N ASP A 150 8.04 3.50 -9.16
CA ASP A 150 8.66 4.35 -8.13
C ASP A 150 8.39 3.81 -6.73
N PHE A 151 7.15 3.42 -6.46
CA PHE A 151 6.81 2.89 -5.16
C PHE A 151 7.35 1.48 -4.95
N LEU A 152 7.26 0.59 -5.96
CA LEU A 152 7.89 -0.74 -5.96
C LEU A 152 9.37 -0.67 -5.67
N TYR A 153 10.07 0.29 -6.27
CA TYR A 153 11.48 0.51 -6.00
C TYR A 153 11.74 0.82 -4.53
N LEU A 154 10.84 1.49 -3.81
CA LEU A 154 10.95 1.74 -2.39
C LEU A 154 10.57 0.50 -1.57
N TRP A 155 9.33 0.01 -1.68
CA TRP A 155 8.84 -1.01 -0.75
C TRP A 155 9.49 -2.38 -0.91
N LYS A 156 10.08 -2.70 -2.07
CA LYS A 156 10.79 -3.98 -2.27
C LYS A 156 11.99 -4.18 -1.34
N ASP A 157 12.59 -3.08 -0.86
CA ASP A 157 13.75 -3.09 0.04
C ASP A 157 13.40 -2.46 1.40
N ALA A 158 12.11 -2.28 1.71
CA ALA A 158 11.68 -1.76 3.00
C ALA A 158 11.70 -2.86 4.06
N ALA A 159 11.89 -2.48 5.33
CA ALA A 159 11.79 -3.40 6.45
C ALA A 159 10.34 -3.90 6.69
N GLY A 160 9.35 -3.14 6.21
CA GLY A 160 7.95 -3.46 6.33
C GLY A 160 7.06 -2.46 5.59
N VAL A 161 5.81 -2.87 5.35
CA VAL A 161 4.78 -2.07 4.72
C VAL A 161 3.54 -2.01 5.62
N LEU A 162 3.15 -0.79 5.97
CA LEU A 162 1.89 -0.45 6.61
C LEU A 162 0.87 -0.16 5.51
N THR A 163 -0.23 -0.90 5.39
CA THR A 163 -1.12 -0.72 4.24
C THR A 163 -2.58 -0.98 4.56
N ASP A 164 -3.48 -0.23 3.93
CA ASP A 164 -4.89 -0.57 3.78
C ASP A 164 -5.25 -1.02 2.34
N SER A 165 -4.30 -1.01 1.42
CA SER A 165 -4.47 -1.43 0.02
C SER A 165 -4.53 -2.96 -0.11
N GLY A 166 -5.61 -3.47 -0.72
CA GLY A 166 -5.80 -4.91 -0.99
C GLY A 166 -4.74 -5.47 -1.93
N GLY A 167 -4.55 -4.84 -3.10
CA GLY A 167 -3.58 -5.33 -4.09
C GLY A 167 -2.13 -5.31 -3.58
N LEU A 168 -1.76 -4.28 -2.79
CA LEU A 168 -0.41 -4.22 -2.23
C LEU A 168 -0.18 -5.32 -1.17
N GLN A 169 -1.20 -5.77 -0.44
CA GLN A 169 -1.06 -6.90 0.50
C GLN A 169 -0.67 -8.19 -0.22
N GLU A 170 -1.26 -8.45 -1.38
CA GLU A 170 -0.98 -9.65 -2.16
C GLU A 170 0.46 -9.60 -2.71
N GLU A 171 0.89 -8.45 -3.24
CA GLU A 171 2.23 -8.26 -3.78
C GLU A 171 3.34 -8.34 -2.71
N THR A 172 3.16 -7.64 -1.60
CA THR A 172 4.18 -7.59 -0.52
C THR A 172 4.36 -8.94 0.18
N ARG A 173 3.29 -9.75 0.28
CA ARG A 173 3.35 -11.09 0.86
C ARG A 173 4.29 -12.00 0.06
N LEU A 174 4.35 -11.82 -1.25
CA LEU A 174 5.11 -12.68 -2.16
C LEU A 174 6.61 -12.40 -2.14
N ILE A 175 7.02 -11.22 -1.72
CA ILE A 175 8.44 -10.85 -1.61
C ILE A 175 8.92 -10.78 -0.15
N LEU A 176 8.15 -11.35 0.78
CA LEU A 176 8.50 -11.50 2.20
C LEU A 176 8.73 -10.19 2.97
N VAL A 177 8.13 -9.09 2.52
CA VAL A 177 8.10 -7.85 3.30
C VAL A 177 7.07 -8.01 4.42
N ILE A 178 7.41 -7.59 5.65
CA ILE A 178 6.47 -7.67 6.79
C ILE A 178 5.29 -6.73 6.53
N ILE A 179 4.08 -7.25 6.64
CA ILE A 179 2.84 -6.50 6.37
C ILE A 179 2.12 -6.23 7.68
N PHE A 180 1.72 -4.97 7.88
CA PHE A 180 0.73 -4.59 8.89
C PHE A 180 -0.51 -4.08 8.17
N TYR A 181 -1.59 -4.86 8.25
CA TYR A 181 -2.88 -4.51 7.67
C TYR A 181 -3.78 -3.88 8.72
N PHE A 182 -4.29 -2.68 8.43
CA PHE A 182 -5.20 -1.96 9.33
C PHE A 182 -6.42 -1.45 8.55
N VAL A 183 -7.56 -2.10 8.77
CA VAL A 183 -8.86 -1.60 8.34
C VAL A 183 -9.76 -1.59 9.56
N PHE A 184 -10.13 -0.40 10.01
CA PHE A 184 -11.17 -0.26 11.02
C PHE A 184 -12.52 -0.39 10.31
N LEU A 185 -13.13 -1.57 10.45
CA LEU A 185 -14.56 -1.72 10.20
C LEU A 185 -15.28 -1.12 11.40
N PRO A 186 -16.28 -0.24 11.21
CA PRO A 186 -17.20 0.07 12.30
C PRO A 186 -17.80 -1.26 12.76
N VAL A 187 -17.68 -1.56 14.05
CA VAL A 187 -18.31 -2.73 14.65
C VAL A 187 -19.82 -2.54 14.49
N ILE A 188 -20.40 -3.12 13.44
CA ILE A 188 -21.84 -3.35 13.38
C ILE A 188 -22.09 -4.50 14.35
N ILE A 189 -22.33 -4.14 15.61
CA ILE A 189 -22.95 -5.06 16.56
C ILE A 189 -24.37 -5.29 16.01
N LEU A 190 -24.61 -6.50 15.48
CA LEU A 190 -25.95 -7.03 15.23
C LEU A 190 -26.67 -7.27 16.56
#